data_AF-A0A918SZ81-F1
#
_entry.id   AF-A0A918SZ81-F1
#
_cell.length_a   1.000
_cell.length_b   1.000
_cell.length_c   1.000
_cell.angle_alpha   90.00
_cell.angle_beta   90.00
_cell.angle_gamma   90.00
#
_symmetry.space_group_name_H-M   'P 1'
#
loop_
_entity.id
_entity.type
_entity.pdbx_description
1 polymer ?
#
loop_
_entity_poly.entity_id
_entity_poly.type
_entity_poly.pdbx_seq_one_letter_code
_entity_poly.pdbx_strand_id
1 'polypeptide(L)'
;MGLGKGWGLVDEAFDVAGTALCCAAAIRLGGAVQVLTTRSGLLDHYSPIMAGLENITAFLDGRGLDDDLLGSAFAESWSLDARYPAELAGHAFVAGWSSLVFGTVVLTRPKQQDITSAQTLEFASKAAASWPIAVRIGSSDSLLRFEAACQQEAEAQMREGGLPALWKLTEDRSKQYRQTTEQFIG
;
A
#
# COMPACT_ATOMS: atom_id res chain seq x y z
N MET A 1 14.83 36.29 -38.85
CA MET A 1 13.79 35.24 -38.76
C MET A 1 14.20 34.30 -37.65
N GLY A 2 13.56 34.42 -36.48
CA GLY A 2 13.88 33.63 -35.30
C GLY A 2 13.09 32.34 -35.26
N LEU A 3 13.79 31.22 -35.09
CA LEU A 3 13.23 29.94 -34.67
C LEU A 3 14.13 29.42 -33.55
N GLY A 4 13.57 29.37 -32.35
CA GLY A 4 14.24 28.84 -31.16
C GLY A 4 13.19 28.46 -30.14
N LYS A 5 12.59 27.29 -30.36
CA LYS A 5 11.68 26.59 -29.44
C LYS A 5 12.27 26.57 -28.03
N GLY A 6 11.51 27.12 -27.08
CA GLY A 6 11.65 26.83 -25.66
C GLY A 6 10.31 26.35 -25.14
N TRP A 7 9.88 25.16 -25.56
CA TRP A 7 8.80 24.46 -24.86
C TRP A 7 9.42 23.94 -23.57
N GLY A 8 9.15 24.63 -22.47
CA GLY A 8 9.34 24.10 -21.13
C GLY A 8 8.38 22.93 -20.94
N LEU A 9 8.82 21.73 -21.30
CA LEU A 9 8.26 20.50 -20.77
C LEU A 9 8.83 20.35 -19.37
N VAL A 10 8.01 20.62 -18.36
CA VAL A 10 8.23 20.04 -17.04
C VAL A 10 8.12 18.54 -17.25
N ASP A 11 9.26 17.86 -17.32
CA ASP A 11 9.31 16.40 -17.31
C ASP A 11 8.92 15.99 -15.89
N GLU A 12 7.66 15.59 -15.71
CA GLU A 12 7.15 15.12 -14.42
C GLU A 12 7.92 13.86 -14.03
N ALA A 13 8.93 14.04 -13.18
CA ALA A 13 9.78 12.97 -12.72
C ALA A 13 8.95 11.98 -11.90
N PHE A 14 9.11 10.69 -12.20
CA PHE A 14 8.55 9.61 -11.40
C PHE A 14 8.95 9.76 -9.92
N ASP A 15 7.96 9.88 -9.03
CA ASP A 15 8.17 10.02 -7.59
C ASP A 15 8.51 8.66 -6.96
N VAL A 16 9.79 8.27 -7.06
CA VAL A 16 10.32 7.02 -6.50
C VAL A 16 10.04 6.92 -5.00
N ALA A 17 10.29 8.00 -4.26
CA ALA A 17 10.18 8.00 -2.80
C ALA A 17 8.73 7.87 -2.35
N GLY A 18 7.82 8.66 -2.93
CA GLY A 18 6.40 8.57 -2.63
C GLY A 18 5.80 7.22 -3.04
N THR A 19 6.20 6.68 -4.20
CA THR A 19 5.76 5.34 -4.63
C THR A 19 6.26 4.26 -3.66
N ALA A 20 7.50 4.37 -3.19
CA ALA A 20 8.06 3.44 -2.21
C ALA A 20 7.30 3.49 -0.87
N LEU A 21 6.97 4.69 -0.38
CA LEU A 21 6.18 4.87 0.84
C LEU A 21 4.77 4.30 0.71
N CYS A 22 4.10 4.49 -0.44
CA CYS A 22 2.79 3.90 -0.73
C CYS A 22 2.87 2.36 -0.73
N CYS A 23 3.87 1.80 -1.42
CA CYS A 23 4.09 0.35 -1.46
C CYS A 23 4.37 -0.22 -0.07
N ALA A 24 5.20 0.45 0.73
CA ALA A 24 5.46 0.09 2.12
C ALA A 24 4.16 0.05 2.94
N ALA A 25 3.32 1.09 2.85
CA ALA A 25 2.04 1.13 3.56
C ALA A 25 1.11 0.00 3.11
N ALA A 26 1.03 -0.27 1.81
CA ALA A 26 0.22 -1.35 1.26
C ALA A 26 0.66 -2.72 1.79
N ILE A 27 1.97 -3.01 1.82
CA ILE A 27 2.50 -4.28 2.34
C ILE A 27 2.30 -4.40 3.86
N ARG A 28 2.47 -3.30 4.62
CA ARG A 28 2.24 -3.29 6.08
C ARG A 28 0.80 -3.65 6.42
N LEU A 29 -0.17 -2.90 5.87
CA LEU A 29 -1.59 -3.15 6.12
C LEU A 29 -2.04 -4.49 5.51
N GLY A 30 -1.39 -4.93 4.43
CA GLY A 30 -1.60 -6.24 3.80
C GLY A 30 -1.43 -7.40 4.79
N GLY A 31 -0.59 -7.25 5.82
CA GLY A 31 -0.47 -8.25 6.89
C GLY A 31 -1.79 -8.54 7.60
N ALA A 32 -2.62 -7.52 7.84
CA ALA A 32 -3.97 -7.69 8.40
C ALA A 32 -4.96 -8.24 7.36
N VAL A 33 -4.92 -7.71 6.13
CA VAL A 33 -5.79 -8.16 5.03
C VAL A 33 -5.58 -9.64 4.71
N GLN A 34 -4.35 -10.13 4.77
CA GLN A 34 -4.04 -11.55 4.60
C GLN A 34 -4.84 -12.43 5.57
N VAL A 35 -4.91 -12.05 6.85
CA VAL A 35 -5.64 -12.82 7.87
C VAL A 35 -7.13 -12.77 7.59
N LEU A 36 -7.68 -11.57 7.30
CA LEU A 36 -9.09 -11.37 6.99
C LEU A 36 -9.52 -12.18 5.77
N THR A 37 -8.76 -12.11 4.68
CA THR A 37 -9.03 -12.83 3.43
C THR A 37 -8.83 -14.33 3.55
N THR A 38 -7.85 -14.79 4.35
CA THR A 38 -7.68 -16.22 4.64
C THR A 38 -8.93 -16.78 5.33
N ARG A 39 -9.45 -16.06 6.32
CA ARG A 39 -10.64 -16.47 7.08
C ARG A 39 -11.92 -16.44 6.27
N SER A 40 -12.02 -15.54 5.29
CA SER A 40 -13.17 -15.42 4.41
C SER A 40 -13.06 -16.26 3.12
N GLY A 41 -12.01 -17.06 2.96
CA GLY A 41 -11.80 -17.88 1.75
C GLY A 41 -11.44 -17.08 0.48
N LEU A 42 -10.86 -15.88 0.64
CA LEU A 42 -10.48 -14.97 -0.45
C LEU A 42 -8.96 -14.82 -0.62
N LEU A 43 -8.17 -15.75 -0.06
CA LEU A 43 -6.71 -15.69 -0.13
C LEU A 43 -6.17 -15.72 -1.58
N ASP A 44 -6.87 -16.41 -2.47
CA ASP A 44 -6.51 -16.49 -3.90
C ASP A 44 -6.68 -15.15 -4.63
N HIS A 45 -7.51 -14.24 -4.09
CA HIS A 45 -7.65 -12.87 -4.59
C HIS A 45 -6.61 -11.91 -3.97
N TYR A 46 -6.22 -12.17 -2.73
CA TYR A 46 -5.15 -11.41 -2.05
C TYR A 46 -3.77 -11.69 -2.66
N SER A 47 -3.49 -12.94 -3.04
CA SER A 47 -2.14 -13.35 -3.45
C SER A 47 -1.62 -12.64 -4.71
N PRO A 48 -2.40 -12.47 -5.80
CA PRO A 48 -1.97 -11.71 -6.97
C PRO A 48 -1.71 -10.24 -6.68
N ILE A 49 -2.45 -9.64 -5.73
CA ILE A 49 -2.21 -8.26 -5.30
C ILE A 49 -0.82 -8.13 -4.69
N MET A 50 -0.46 -9.03 -3.78
CA MET A 50 0.87 -9.02 -3.16
C MET A 50 1.99 -9.27 -4.17
N ALA A 51 1.80 -10.18 -5.13
CA ALA A 51 2.76 -10.39 -6.20
C ALA A 51 3.00 -9.10 -7.01
N GLY A 52 1.96 -8.30 -7.26
CA GLY A 52 2.10 -6.98 -7.87
C GLY A 52 2.90 -5.99 -7.01
N LEU A 53 2.61 -5.91 -5.70
CA LEU A 53 3.37 -5.04 -4.78
C LEU A 53 4.85 -5.46 -4.66
N GLU A 54 5.13 -6.76 -4.66
CA GLU A 54 6.49 -7.30 -4.69
C GLU A 54 7.21 -6.95 -6.00
N ASN A 55 6.51 -7.02 -7.14
CA ASN A 55 7.03 -6.57 -8.43
C ASN A 55 7.34 -5.06 -8.44
N ILE A 56 6.48 -4.22 -7.84
CA ILE A 56 6.75 -2.78 -7.67
C ILE A 56 7.99 -2.55 -6.79
N THR A 57 8.10 -3.29 -5.68
CA THR A 57 9.27 -3.21 -4.79
C THR A 57 10.55 -3.55 -5.53
N ALA A 58 10.54 -4.65 -6.30
CA ALA A 58 11.67 -5.06 -7.12
C ALA A 58 12.02 -4.04 -8.21
N PHE A 59 11.02 -3.40 -8.82
CA PHE A 59 11.22 -2.31 -9.77
C PHE A 59 11.89 -1.09 -9.13
N LEU A 60 11.46 -0.71 -7.92
CA LEU A 60 12.08 0.38 -7.15
C LEU A 60 13.54 0.06 -6.80
N ASP A 61 13.88 -1.22 -6.63
CA ASP A 61 15.27 -1.70 -6.46
C ASP A 61 16.03 -1.85 -7.80
N GLY A 62 15.49 -1.35 -8.91
CA GLY A 62 16.15 -1.27 -10.21
C GLY A 62 15.92 -2.47 -11.14
N ARG A 63 14.99 -3.38 -10.82
CA ARG A 63 14.57 -4.43 -11.75
C ARG A 63 13.55 -3.90 -12.77
N GLY A 64 13.29 -4.70 -13.80
CA GLY A 64 12.20 -4.44 -14.74
C GLY A 64 10.84 -4.65 -14.09
N LEU A 65 9.85 -3.88 -14.53
CA LEU A 65 8.47 -4.00 -14.10
C LEU A 65 7.74 -5.04 -14.97
N ASP A 66 7.11 -6.02 -14.36
CA ASP A 66 6.24 -6.98 -15.06
C ASP A 66 4.80 -6.45 -15.18
N ASP A 67 4.37 -6.15 -16.41
CA ASP A 67 3.04 -5.59 -16.69
C ASP A 67 1.89 -6.57 -16.44
N ASP A 68 2.11 -7.89 -16.56
CA ASP A 68 1.07 -8.90 -16.33
C ASP A 68 0.78 -9.03 -14.82
N LEU A 69 1.83 -8.96 -13.99
CA LEU A 69 1.69 -8.91 -12.53
C LEU A 69 0.98 -7.63 -12.09
N LEU A 70 1.30 -6.48 -12.70
CA LEU A 70 0.60 -5.24 -12.41
C LEU A 70 -0.87 -5.27 -12.85
N GLY A 71 -1.16 -5.80 -14.04
CA GLY A 71 -2.53 -5.96 -14.53
C GLY A 71 -3.37 -6.84 -13.61
N SER A 72 -2.78 -7.93 -13.11
CA SER A 72 -3.44 -8.84 -12.15
C SER A 72 -3.70 -8.14 -10.82
N ALA A 73 -2.71 -7.46 -10.25
CA ALA A 73 -2.86 -6.72 -8.99
C ALA A 73 -3.87 -5.57 -9.11
N PHE A 74 -3.89 -4.88 -10.25
CA PHE A 74 -4.90 -3.85 -10.56
C PHE A 74 -6.31 -4.45 -10.56
N ALA A 75 -6.54 -5.54 -11.30
CA ALA A 75 -7.86 -6.17 -11.41
C ALA A 75 -8.34 -6.72 -10.07
N GLU A 76 -7.46 -7.41 -9.32
CA GLU A 76 -7.81 -7.99 -8.03
C GLU A 76 -8.05 -6.92 -6.97
N SER A 77 -7.21 -5.89 -6.87
CA SER A 77 -7.44 -4.78 -5.92
C SER A 77 -8.75 -4.04 -6.18
N TRP A 78 -9.12 -3.87 -7.45
CA TRP A 78 -10.42 -3.29 -7.82
C TRP A 78 -11.60 -4.16 -7.36
N SER A 79 -11.48 -5.48 -7.44
CA SER A 79 -12.60 -6.40 -7.18
C SER A 79 -12.68 -6.91 -5.74
N LEU A 80 -11.59 -6.85 -4.98
CA LEU A 80 -11.51 -7.45 -3.64
C LEU A 80 -12.53 -6.85 -2.66
N ASP A 81 -12.76 -5.54 -2.72
CA ASP A 81 -13.76 -4.86 -1.89
C ASP A 81 -15.16 -5.46 -2.11
N ALA A 82 -15.59 -5.56 -3.38
CA ALA A 82 -16.88 -6.13 -3.74
C ALA A 82 -17.00 -7.62 -3.40
N ARG A 83 -15.88 -8.34 -3.30
CA ARG A 83 -15.85 -9.77 -2.93
C ARG A 83 -15.84 -10.00 -1.43
N TYR A 84 -15.29 -9.06 -0.65
CA TYR A 84 -15.22 -9.19 0.80
C TYR A 84 -16.60 -8.95 1.42
N PRO A 85 -17.21 -9.93 2.10
CA PRO A 85 -18.59 -9.80 2.58
C PRO A 85 -18.78 -8.58 3.49
N ALA A 86 -19.81 -7.78 3.21
CA ALA A 86 -20.05 -6.49 3.88
C ALA A 86 -20.40 -6.65 5.36
N GLU A 87 -20.91 -7.82 5.75
CA GLU A 87 -21.25 -8.20 7.11
C GLU A 87 -20.04 -8.61 7.96
N LEU A 88 -18.90 -8.91 7.33
CA LEU A 88 -17.69 -9.29 8.05
C LEU A 88 -16.95 -8.07 8.60
N ALA A 89 -16.46 -8.21 9.83
CA ALA A 89 -15.64 -7.18 10.46
C ALA A 89 -14.39 -6.90 9.63
N GLY A 90 -14.06 -5.62 9.48
CA GLY A 90 -12.93 -5.20 8.67
C GLY A 90 -13.24 -4.98 7.19
N HIS A 91 -14.49 -5.11 6.73
CA HIS A 91 -14.86 -4.79 5.33
C HIS A 91 -14.36 -3.40 4.91
N ALA A 92 -14.66 -2.35 5.69
CA ALA A 92 -14.20 -1.00 5.40
C ALA A 92 -12.66 -0.83 5.46
N PHE A 93 -11.95 -1.69 6.20
CA PHE A 93 -10.49 -1.72 6.23
C PHE A 93 -9.95 -2.33 4.94
N VAL A 94 -10.53 -3.45 4.49
CA VAL A 94 -10.19 -4.10 3.21
C VAL A 94 -10.45 -3.16 2.04
N ALA A 95 -11.59 -2.47 2.02
CA ALA A 95 -11.92 -1.48 0.99
C ALA A 95 -10.88 -0.34 0.90
N GLY A 96 -10.50 0.21 2.06
CA GLY A 96 -9.47 1.25 2.14
C GLY A 96 -8.10 0.75 1.69
N TRP A 97 -7.73 -0.47 2.08
CA TRP A 97 -6.48 -1.10 1.64
C TRP A 97 -6.46 -1.37 0.13
N SER A 98 -7.55 -1.86 -0.43
CA SER A 98 -7.70 -2.06 -1.88
C SER A 98 -7.52 -0.74 -2.66
N SER A 99 -8.07 0.36 -2.14
CA SER A 99 -7.89 1.71 -2.72
C SER A 99 -6.43 2.17 -2.67
N LEU A 100 -5.73 1.90 -1.56
CA LEU A 100 -4.29 2.17 -1.41
C LEU A 100 -3.46 1.39 -2.42
N VAL A 101 -3.74 0.09 -2.58
CA VAL A 101 -3.06 -0.76 -3.58
C VAL A 101 -3.30 -0.23 -4.99
N PHE A 102 -4.56 0.06 -5.33
CA PHE A 102 -4.92 0.62 -6.62
C PHE A 102 -4.12 1.88 -6.92
N GLY A 103 -4.09 2.85 -5.99
CA GLY A 103 -3.30 4.07 -6.15
C GLY A 103 -1.81 3.76 -6.32
N THR A 104 -1.27 2.82 -5.54
CA THR A 104 0.13 2.40 -5.63
C THR A 104 0.49 1.82 -7.00
N VAL A 105 -0.37 0.98 -7.58
CA VAL A 105 -0.17 0.44 -8.93
C VAL A 105 -0.22 1.56 -9.97
N VAL A 106 -1.18 2.48 -9.86
CA VAL A 106 -1.32 3.61 -10.80
C VAL A 106 -0.10 4.54 -10.77
N LEU A 107 0.52 4.76 -9.60
CA LEU A 107 1.74 5.57 -9.46
C LEU A 107 2.92 5.06 -10.30
N THR A 108 2.95 3.78 -10.65
CA THR A 108 3.98 3.23 -11.56
C THR A 108 3.80 3.68 -13.02
N ARG A 109 2.66 4.30 -13.35
CA ARG A 109 2.30 4.79 -14.68
C ARG A 109 1.92 6.28 -14.62
N PRO A 110 2.84 7.19 -14.24
CA PRO A 110 2.53 8.59 -13.93
C PRO A 110 1.94 9.38 -15.11
N LYS A 111 2.20 8.96 -16.35
CA LYS A 111 1.66 9.62 -17.56
C LYS A 111 0.19 9.32 -17.84
N GLN A 112 -0.45 8.48 -17.03
CA GLN A 112 -1.80 8.00 -17.30
C GLN A 112 -2.86 8.61 -16.37
N GLN A 113 -2.51 9.12 -15.18
CA GLN A 113 -3.47 9.64 -14.20
C GLN A 113 -2.90 10.71 -13.24
N ASP A 114 -3.76 11.62 -12.80
CA ASP A 114 -3.47 12.69 -11.83
C ASP A 114 -3.61 12.22 -10.37
N ILE A 115 -2.99 11.09 -9.99
CA ILE A 115 -2.94 10.65 -8.59
C ILE A 115 -1.54 10.89 -8.01
N THR A 116 -1.49 11.50 -6.84
CA THR A 116 -0.24 11.74 -6.12
C THR A 116 0.04 10.66 -5.06
N SER A 117 1.31 10.51 -4.69
CA SER A 117 1.72 9.63 -3.58
C SER A 117 1.08 10.04 -2.26
N ALA A 118 0.98 11.35 -1.99
CA ALA A 118 0.30 11.88 -0.81
C ALA A 118 -1.18 11.47 -0.74
N GLN A 119 -1.94 11.64 -1.83
CA GLN A 119 -3.33 11.20 -1.90
C GLN A 119 -3.47 9.69 -1.73
N THR A 120 -2.55 8.92 -2.32
CA THR A 120 -2.53 7.47 -2.19
C THR A 120 -2.28 7.04 -0.74
N LEU A 121 -1.34 7.69 -0.03
CA LEU A 121 -1.07 7.41 1.39
C LEU A 121 -2.25 7.73 2.32
N GLU A 122 -3.10 8.69 1.97
CA GLU A 122 -4.33 8.94 2.75
C GLU A 122 -5.24 7.72 2.82
N PHE A 123 -5.24 6.85 1.80
CA PHE A 123 -6.01 5.60 1.85
C PHE A 123 -5.53 4.66 2.95
N ALA A 124 -4.22 4.63 3.25
CA ALA A 124 -3.69 3.85 4.37
C ALA A 124 -4.25 4.35 5.70
N SER A 125 -4.28 5.68 5.90
CA SER A 125 -4.83 6.30 7.10
C SER A 125 -6.35 6.08 7.21
N LYS A 126 -7.09 6.19 6.10
CA LYS A 126 -8.54 5.91 6.05
C LYS A 126 -8.84 4.45 6.37
N ALA A 127 -8.05 3.51 5.83
CA ALA A 127 -8.17 2.09 6.15
C ALA A 127 -7.89 1.85 7.64
N ALA A 128 -6.78 2.36 8.17
CA ALA A 128 -6.44 2.19 9.58
C ALA A 128 -7.49 2.79 10.54
N ALA A 129 -8.13 3.90 10.13
CA ALA A 129 -9.23 4.53 10.88
C ALA A 129 -10.53 3.70 10.87
N SER A 130 -10.77 2.89 9.84
CA SER A 130 -11.98 2.07 9.73
C SER A 130 -11.88 0.74 10.47
N TRP A 131 -10.77 0.49 11.16
CA TRP A 131 -10.63 -0.71 11.99
C TRP A 131 -11.71 -0.76 13.07
N PRO A 132 -12.45 -1.88 13.20
CA PRO A 132 -13.72 -1.88 13.94
C PRO A 132 -13.59 -1.88 15.46
N ILE A 133 -12.40 -2.18 16.01
CA ILE A 133 -12.19 -2.32 17.44
C ILE A 133 -10.93 -1.59 17.93
N ALA A 134 -10.85 -1.33 19.23
CA ALA A 134 -9.60 -0.88 19.83
C ALA A 134 -8.52 -1.97 19.70
N VAL A 135 -7.28 -1.56 19.43
CA VAL A 135 -6.12 -2.45 19.34
C VAL A 135 -5.00 -1.90 20.17
N ARG A 136 -4.11 -2.76 20.67
CA ARG A 136 -2.90 -2.31 21.35
C ARG A 136 -1.67 -2.85 20.65
N ILE A 137 -0.96 -1.98 19.94
CA ILE A 137 0.33 -2.30 19.30
C ILE A 137 1.40 -1.40 19.91
N GLY A 138 2.23 -1.98 20.78
CA GLY A 138 3.19 -1.23 21.58
C GLY A 138 2.50 -0.16 22.45
N SER A 139 2.80 1.11 22.19
CA SER A 139 2.21 2.28 22.86
C SER A 139 0.95 2.82 22.18
N SER A 140 0.57 2.31 21.00
CA SER A 140 -0.62 2.77 20.28
C SER A 140 -1.86 2.00 20.74
N ASP A 141 -2.96 2.70 20.94
CA ASP A 141 -4.28 2.19 21.36
C ASP A 141 -5.32 2.15 20.21
N SER A 142 -4.90 2.48 18.99
CA SER A 142 -5.68 2.33 17.77
C SER A 142 -4.79 2.10 16.55
N LEU A 143 -5.32 1.45 15.50
CA LEU A 143 -4.59 1.27 14.25
C LEU A 143 -4.32 2.60 13.55
N LEU A 144 -5.20 3.59 13.67
CA LEU A 144 -4.96 4.91 13.10
C LEU A 144 -3.71 5.57 13.68
N ARG A 145 -3.55 5.59 15.00
CA ARG A 145 -2.36 6.19 15.64
C ARG A 145 -1.11 5.38 15.31
N PHE A 146 -1.25 4.05 15.29
CA PHE A 146 -0.16 3.17 14.91
C PHE A 146 0.29 3.39 13.46
N GLU A 147 -0.63 3.53 12.51
CA GLU A 147 -0.30 3.79 11.09
C GLU A 147 0.34 5.17 10.92
N ALA A 148 -0.17 6.19 11.62
CA ALA A 148 0.46 7.52 11.60
C ALA A 148 1.92 7.48 12.08
N ALA A 149 2.22 6.71 13.13
CA ALA A 149 3.60 6.48 13.58
C ALA A 149 4.41 5.69 12.55
N CYS A 150 3.83 4.64 11.94
CA CYS A 150 4.48 3.87 10.88
C CYS A 150 4.84 4.73 9.66
N GLN A 151 3.99 5.68 9.26
CA GLN A 151 4.27 6.59 8.15
C GLN A 151 5.44 7.53 8.47
N GLN A 152 5.45 8.13 9.66
CA GLN A 152 6.56 8.99 10.11
C GLN A 152 7.88 8.23 10.17
N GLU A 153 7.87 7.02 10.72
CA GLU A 153 9.06 6.15 10.76
C GLU A 153 9.51 5.74 9.36
N ALA A 154 8.57 5.40 8.46
CA ALA A 154 8.88 5.03 7.08
C ALA A 154 9.53 6.18 6.31
N GLU A 155 9.04 7.41 6.45
CA GLU A 155 9.66 8.60 5.88
C GLU A 155 11.07 8.83 6.43
N ALA A 156 11.26 8.66 7.73
CA ALA A 156 12.57 8.78 8.36
C ALA A 156 13.55 7.72 7.84
N GLN A 157 13.13 6.44 7.78
CA GLN A 157 13.96 5.36 7.23
C GLN A 157 14.26 5.56 5.75
N MET A 158 13.30 6.03 4.96
CA MET A 158 13.52 6.35 3.55
C MET A 158 14.57 7.46 3.38
N ARG A 159 14.57 8.47 4.25
CA ARG A 159 15.53 9.58 4.22
C ARG A 159 16.94 9.17 4.67
N GLU A 160 17.04 8.36 5.71
CA GLU A 160 18.31 8.05 6.39
C GLU A 160 18.98 6.78 5.85
N GLY A 161 18.18 5.74 5.58
CA GLY A 161 18.66 4.41 5.19
C GLY A 161 18.18 3.94 3.80
N GLY A 162 17.35 4.73 3.11
CA GLY A 162 16.83 4.43 1.79
C GLY A 162 15.88 3.22 1.74
N LEU A 163 15.71 2.68 0.53
CA LEU A 163 14.81 1.55 0.26
C LEU A 163 15.09 0.31 1.14
N PRO A 164 16.35 -0.13 1.35
CA PRO A 164 16.60 -1.33 2.17
C PRO A 164 16.12 -1.18 3.62
N ALA A 165 16.30 0.00 4.22
CA ALA A 165 15.83 0.26 5.58
C ALA A 165 14.29 0.33 5.64
N LEU A 166 13.67 0.95 4.63
CA LEU A 166 12.21 0.99 4.49
C LEU A 166 11.59 -0.41 4.38
N TRP A 167 12.17 -1.30 3.56
CA TRP A 167 11.66 -2.66 3.37
C TRP A 167 11.79 -3.51 4.63
N LYS A 168 12.92 -3.40 5.34
CA LYS A 168 13.09 -4.07 6.63
C LYS A 168 12.03 -3.62 7.64
N LEU A 169 11.82 -2.32 7.79
CA LEU A 169 10.77 -1.79 8.68
C LEU A 169 9.39 -2.30 8.25
N THR A 170 9.11 -2.28 6.95
CA THR A 170 7.83 -2.72 6.37
C THR A 170 7.50 -4.16 6.72
N GLU A 171 8.47 -5.08 6.62
CA GLU A 171 8.29 -6.48 6.99
C GLU A 171 7.94 -6.63 8.49
N ASP A 172 8.69 -5.95 9.36
CA ASP A 172 8.47 -5.99 10.81
C ASP A 172 7.08 -5.46 11.20
N ARG A 173 6.66 -4.35 10.58
CA ARG A 173 5.33 -3.77 10.83
C ARG A 173 4.20 -4.62 10.23
N SER A 174 4.40 -5.24 9.06
CA SER A 174 3.44 -6.17 8.47
C SER A 174 3.13 -7.35 9.40
N LYS A 175 4.17 -7.91 10.06
CA LYS A 175 4.01 -8.95 11.10
C LYS A 175 3.17 -8.47 12.28
N GLN A 176 3.34 -7.23 12.73
CA GLN A 176 2.55 -6.66 13.84
C GLN A 176 1.07 -6.49 13.46
N TYR A 177 0.77 -6.03 12.24
CA TYR A 177 -0.60 -5.97 11.72
C TYR A 177 -1.24 -7.35 11.66
N ARG A 178 -0.50 -8.34 11.14
CA ARG A 178 -0.94 -9.74 11.08
C ARG A 178 -1.29 -10.30 12.46
N GLN A 179 -0.34 -10.24 13.40
CA GLN A 179 -0.51 -10.75 14.76
C GLN A 179 -1.68 -10.09 15.50
N THR A 180 -1.83 -8.78 15.35
CA THR A 180 -2.95 -8.04 15.96
C THR A 180 -4.30 -8.50 15.38
N THR A 181 -4.33 -8.78 14.08
CA THR A 181 -5.54 -9.28 13.41
C THR A 181 -5.85 -10.72 13.78
N GLU A 182 -4.83 -11.57 13.92
CA GLU A 182 -5.00 -12.94 14.39
C GLU A 182 -5.59 -12.99 15.80
N GLN A 183 -5.18 -12.09 16.70
CA GLN A 183 -5.76 -11.96 18.04
C GLN A 183 -7.20 -11.44 18.02
N PHE A 184 -7.59 -10.69 16.99
CA PHE A 184 -8.95 -10.21 16.84
C PHE A 184 -9.92 -11.30 16.37
N ILE A 185 -9.48 -12.17 15.47
CA ILE A 185 -10.33 -13.21 14.85
C ILE A 185 -10.23 -14.56 15.58
N GLY A 186 -9.19 -14.77 16.38
CA GLY A 186 -8.98 -15.97 17.20
C GLY A 186 -9.85 -16.00 18.45
#